data_AF-A0A2V6KSA9-F1
#
_entry.id   AF-A0A2V6KSA9-F1
#
_cell.length_a   1.000
_cell.length_b   1.000
_cell.length_c   1.000
_cell.angle_alpha   90.00
_cell.angle_beta   90.00
_cell.angle_gamma   90.00
#
_symmetry.space_group_name_H-M   'P 1'
#
loop_
_entity.id
_entity.type
_entity.pdbx_description
1 polymer ?
#
loop_
_entity_poly.entity_id
_entity_poly.type
_entity_poly.pdbx_seq_one_letter_code
_entity_poly.pdbx_strand_id
1 'polypeptide(L)'
;MTSSTKEKPDLQRKVHEVPHKPGVYLMRDRFNRVIYVGKARDLRKRVSSYFLPSKIAQADLKTRAMLDAVWDFETHTVRSDAESLLLEGKLIKEYRPRYNVSFRDDKRFLLVKIDLSEEWPRFRLARFKKDD
;
A
#
# COMPACT_ATOMS: atom_id res chain seq x y z
N MET A 1 -0.64 36.16 10.36
CA MET A 1 -0.21 34.89 9.72
C MET A 1 -1.45 34.14 9.27
N THR A 2 -1.91 34.38 8.05
CA THR A 2 -3.12 33.79 7.49
C THR A 2 -2.86 32.32 7.16
N SER A 3 -3.40 31.44 7.99
CA SER A 3 -3.55 30.01 7.68
C SER A 3 -4.37 29.89 6.41
N SER A 4 -3.72 29.70 5.26
CA SER A 4 -4.36 29.28 4.02
C SER A 4 -4.98 27.89 4.26
N THR A 5 -6.27 27.85 4.58
CA THR A 5 -7.03 26.60 4.65
C THR A 5 -7.14 26.04 3.24
N LYS A 6 -6.16 25.22 2.85
CA LYS A 6 -6.17 24.49 1.58
C LYS A 6 -7.45 23.64 1.54
N GLU A 7 -8.26 23.82 0.50
CA GLU A 7 -9.43 23.00 0.22
C GLU A 7 -9.02 21.54 -0.04
N LYS A 8 -9.91 20.60 0.30
CA LYS A 8 -9.64 19.17 0.08
C LYS A 8 -9.61 18.91 -1.44
N PRO A 9 -8.57 18.27 -1.98
CA PRO A 9 -8.46 18.04 -3.41
C PRO A 9 -9.53 17.07 -3.91
N ASP A 10 -10.04 17.34 -5.11
CA ASP A 10 -10.88 16.39 -5.83
C ASP A 10 -10.02 15.31 -6.49
N LEU A 11 -10.11 14.10 -5.94
CA LEU A 11 -9.33 12.95 -6.39
C LEU A 11 -10.00 12.17 -7.53
N GLN A 12 -11.21 12.55 -7.96
CA GLN A 12 -11.98 11.81 -8.98
C GLN A 12 -11.17 11.64 -10.27
N ARG A 13 -10.55 12.71 -10.78
CA ARG A 13 -9.74 12.64 -12.01
C ARG A 13 -8.58 11.65 -11.88
N LYS A 14 -7.87 11.68 -10.76
CA LYS A 14 -6.75 10.76 -10.49
C LYS A 14 -7.21 9.31 -10.38
N VAL A 15 -8.38 9.07 -9.77
CA VAL A 15 -9.02 7.73 -9.79
C VAL A 15 -9.27 7.28 -11.22
N HIS A 16 -9.63 8.21 -12.13
CA HIS A 16 -9.88 7.91 -13.54
C HIS A 16 -8.64 7.47 -14.34
N GLU A 17 -7.45 7.75 -13.84
CA GLU A 17 -6.18 7.37 -14.46
C GLU A 17 -5.64 6.04 -13.91
N VAL A 18 -6.19 5.52 -12.80
CA VAL A 18 -5.73 4.27 -12.20
C VAL A 18 -6.01 3.09 -13.15
N PRO A 19 -5.01 2.24 -13.45
CA PRO A 19 -5.17 1.12 -14.37
C PRO A 19 -5.89 -0.08 -13.73
N HIS A 20 -6.54 -0.88 -14.58
CA HIS A 20 -7.09 -2.20 -14.21
C HIS A 20 -5.97 -3.26 -14.12
N LYS A 21 -5.12 -3.14 -13.11
CA LYS A 21 -3.99 -4.05 -12.86
C LYS A 21 -3.89 -4.39 -11.38
N PRO A 22 -3.28 -5.54 -11.01
CA PRO A 22 -2.93 -5.80 -9.62
C PRO A 22 -1.85 -4.83 -9.15
N GLY A 23 -1.85 -4.53 -7.86
CA GLY A 23 -0.93 -3.53 -7.31
C GLY A 23 -1.18 -3.18 -5.85
N VAL A 24 -0.41 -2.21 -5.39
CA VAL A 24 -0.53 -1.62 -4.06
C VAL A 24 -0.87 -0.14 -4.20
N TYR A 25 -1.77 0.36 -3.37
CA TYR A 25 -2.09 1.79 -3.26
C TYR A 25 -1.68 2.33 -1.89
N LEU A 26 -1.23 3.57 -1.87
CA LEU A 26 -0.81 4.29 -0.68
C LEU A 26 -1.69 5.52 -0.55
N MET A 27 -2.34 5.70 0.60
CA MET A 27 -3.08 6.91 0.91
C MET A 27 -2.20 7.86 1.72
N ARG A 28 -2.24 9.14 1.39
CA ARG A 28 -1.41 10.18 2.00
C ARG A 28 -2.27 11.27 2.64
N ASP A 29 -1.78 11.82 3.75
CA ASP A 29 -2.41 12.98 4.38
C ASP A 29 -1.96 14.31 3.75
N ARG A 30 -2.50 15.42 4.28
CA ARG A 30 -2.19 16.78 3.83
C ARG A 30 -0.72 17.19 3.93
N PHE A 31 0.07 16.43 4.68
CA PHE A 31 1.50 16.62 4.87
C PHE A 31 2.32 15.60 4.07
N ASN A 32 1.70 14.93 3.10
CA ASN A 32 2.29 13.92 2.23
C ASN A 32 2.75 12.64 2.95
N ARG A 33 2.30 12.41 4.19
CA ARG A 33 2.66 11.22 4.99
C ARG A 33 1.78 10.05 4.60
N VAL A 34 2.37 8.86 4.45
CA VAL A 34 1.61 7.63 4.18
C VAL A 34 0.81 7.24 5.42
N ILE A 35 -0.51 7.27 5.30
CA ILE A 35 -1.43 6.98 6.42
C ILE A 35 -2.10 5.60 6.29
N TYR A 36 -2.16 5.06 5.08
CA TYR A 36 -2.68 3.73 4.81
C TYR A 36 -2.02 3.13 3.56
N VAL A 37 -1.79 1.82 3.57
CA VAL A 37 -1.30 1.03 2.43
C VAL A 37 -2.26 -0.15 2.24
N GLY A 38 -2.62 -0.48 1.01
CA GLY A 38 -3.41 -1.68 0.74
C GLY A 38 -3.11 -2.29 -0.62
N LYS A 39 -3.26 -3.62 -0.73
CA LYS A 39 -3.18 -4.33 -2.01
C LYS A 39 -4.52 -4.43 -2.73
N ALA A 40 -4.47 -4.65 -4.03
CA ALA A 40 -5.63 -4.89 -4.87
C ALA A 40 -5.30 -5.86 -6.03
N ARG A 41 -6.25 -6.75 -6.36
CA ARG A 41 -6.21 -7.54 -7.61
C ARG A 41 -6.53 -6.66 -8.83
N ASP A 42 -7.31 -5.60 -8.61
CA ASP A 42 -7.65 -4.56 -9.58
C ASP A 42 -7.62 -3.21 -8.85
N LEU A 43 -6.55 -2.44 -9.09
CA LEU A 43 -6.33 -1.14 -8.46
C LEU A 43 -7.48 -0.18 -8.73
N ARG A 44 -7.95 -0.10 -9.98
CA ARG A 44 -9.02 0.82 -10.37
C ARG A 44 -10.30 0.54 -9.60
N LYS A 45 -10.75 -0.71 -9.58
CA LYS A 45 -11.96 -1.11 -8.82
C LYS A 45 -11.80 -0.83 -7.33
N ARG A 46 -10.65 -1.17 -6.76
CA ARG A 46 -10.41 -1.02 -5.31
C ARG A 46 -10.36 0.46 -4.90
N VAL A 47 -9.58 1.27 -5.60
CA VAL A 47 -9.44 2.70 -5.27
C VAL A 47 -10.77 3.43 -5.49
N SER A 48 -11.47 3.16 -6.60
CA SER A 48 -12.78 3.78 -6.87
C SER A 48 -13.80 3.49 -5.76
N SER A 49 -13.75 2.30 -5.14
CA SER A 49 -14.70 1.92 -4.09
C SER A 49 -14.67 2.82 -2.86
N TYR A 50 -13.56 3.51 -2.60
CA TYR A 50 -13.43 4.44 -1.48
C TYR A 50 -14.17 5.77 -1.70
N PHE A 51 -14.44 6.12 -2.96
CA PHE A 51 -15.06 7.40 -3.33
C PHE A 51 -16.52 7.27 -3.76
N LEU A 52 -17.10 6.06 -3.66
CA LEU A 52 -18.51 5.81 -3.91
C LEU A 52 -19.35 6.18 -2.68
N PRO A 53 -20.37 7.06 -2.80
CA PRO A 53 -21.20 7.48 -1.66
C PRO A 53 -21.83 6.32 -0.88
N SER A 54 -22.30 5.30 -1.59
CA SER A 54 -22.89 4.10 -0.98
C SER A 54 -21.90 3.31 -0.13
N LYS A 55 -20.62 3.25 -0.52
CA LYS A 55 -19.56 2.57 0.23
C LYS A 55 -19.12 3.39 1.44
N ILE A 56 -19.06 4.70 1.31
CA ILE A 56 -18.75 5.61 2.43
C ILE A 56 -19.84 5.51 3.51
N ALA A 57 -21.11 5.47 3.10
CA ALA A 57 -22.25 5.30 4.01
C ALA A 57 -22.21 3.98 4.78
N GLN A 58 -21.63 2.92 4.23
CA GLN A 58 -21.49 1.61 4.88
C GLN A 58 -20.15 1.43 5.61
N ALA A 59 -19.20 2.35 5.45
CA ALA A 59 -17.88 2.24 6.04
C ALA A 59 -17.93 2.40 7.57
N ASP A 60 -17.08 1.65 8.28
CA ASP A 60 -16.92 1.78 9.71
C ASP A 60 -16.27 3.12 10.09
N LEU A 61 -16.35 3.48 11.38
CA LEU A 61 -15.85 4.76 11.89
C LEU A 61 -14.36 4.97 11.56
N LYS A 62 -13.57 3.90 11.64
CA LYS A 62 -12.13 3.95 11.37
C LYS A 62 -11.83 4.21 9.90
N THR A 63 -12.54 3.55 8.98
CA THR A 63 -12.37 3.76 7.54
C THR A 63 -12.80 5.15 7.14
N ARG A 64 -13.93 5.65 7.67
CA ARG A 64 -14.35 7.04 7.43
C ARG A 64 -13.31 8.04 7.90
N ALA A 65 -12.82 7.90 9.13
CA ALA A 65 -11.76 8.77 9.66
C ALA A 65 -10.46 8.69 8.85
N MET A 66 -10.14 7.53 8.26
CA MET A 66 -9.01 7.39 7.33
C MET A 66 -9.26 8.17 6.04
N LEU A 67 -10.42 7.98 5.40
CA LEU A 67 -10.82 8.65 4.15
C LEU A 67 -10.92 10.17 4.31
N ASP A 68 -11.35 10.64 5.47
CA ASP A 68 -11.39 12.06 5.79
C ASP A 68 -9.98 12.67 5.83
N ALA A 69 -9.00 11.91 6.34
CA ALA A 69 -7.60 12.31 6.39
C ALA A 69 -6.86 12.20 5.05
N VAL A 70 -7.38 11.46 4.07
CA VAL A 70 -6.77 11.33 2.74
C VAL A 70 -6.81 12.66 2.00
N TRP A 71 -5.65 13.09 1.54
CA TRP A 71 -5.44 14.23 0.64
C TRP A 71 -4.82 13.85 -0.69
N ASP A 72 -4.14 12.70 -0.76
CA ASP A 72 -3.69 12.17 -2.03
C ASP A 72 -3.55 10.64 -1.94
N PHE A 73 -3.38 9.99 -3.09
CA PHE A 73 -3.00 8.59 -3.12
C PHE A 73 -1.99 8.30 -4.25
N GLU A 74 -1.25 7.22 -4.10
CA GLU A 74 -0.29 6.72 -5.09
C GLU A 74 -0.60 5.26 -5.39
N THR A 75 -0.22 4.76 -6.56
CA THR A 75 -0.36 3.34 -6.93
C THR A 75 0.91 2.78 -7.54
N HIS A 76 1.28 1.57 -7.15
CA HIS A 76 2.31 0.76 -7.80
C HIS A 76 1.68 -0.49 -8.41
N THR A 77 1.75 -0.61 -9.73
CA THR A 77 1.32 -1.82 -10.44
C THR A 77 2.35 -2.92 -10.28
N VAL A 78 1.88 -4.17 -10.16
CA VAL A 78 2.72 -5.36 -10.11
C VAL A 78 2.24 -6.39 -11.14
N ARG A 79 2.94 -7.53 -11.25
CA ARG A 79 2.62 -8.59 -12.22
C ARG A 79 1.62 -9.61 -11.67
N SER A 80 1.52 -9.76 -10.35
CA SER A 80 0.68 -10.79 -9.72
C SER A 80 0.11 -10.38 -8.36
N ASP A 81 -0.92 -11.10 -7.90
CA ASP A 81 -1.47 -10.88 -6.54
C ASP A 81 -0.43 -11.19 -5.45
N ALA A 82 0.40 -12.23 -5.65
CA ALA A 82 1.46 -12.60 -4.74
C ALA A 82 2.50 -11.48 -4.59
N GLU A 83 2.90 -10.86 -5.70
CA GLU A 83 3.81 -9.71 -5.68
C GLU A 83 3.18 -8.50 -4.96
N SER A 84 1.87 -8.27 -5.11
CA SER A 84 1.19 -7.18 -4.42
C SER A 84 1.17 -7.37 -2.90
N LEU A 85 1.04 -8.62 -2.43
CA LEU A 85 1.12 -8.98 -1.01
C LEU A 85 2.53 -8.72 -0.44
N LEU A 86 3.57 -9.10 -1.19
CA LEU A 86 4.96 -8.86 -0.78
C LEU A 86 5.27 -7.36 -0.70
N LEU A 87 4.88 -6.60 -1.73
CA LEU A 87 5.09 -5.15 -1.79
C LEU A 87 4.29 -4.42 -0.70
N GLU A 88 3.02 -4.80 -0.49
CA GLU A 88 2.19 -4.23 0.59
C GLU A 88 2.86 -4.44 1.95
N GLY A 89 3.26 -5.67 2.26
CA GLY A 89 3.93 -5.98 3.52
C GLY A 89 5.24 -5.21 3.70
N LYS A 90 6.03 -5.04 2.63
CA LYS A 90 7.25 -4.22 2.64
C LYS A 90 6.92 -2.77 2.99
N LEU A 91 5.97 -2.16 2.29
CA LEU A 91 5.61 -0.74 2.46
C LEU A 91 4.93 -0.47 3.80
N ILE A 92 4.11 -1.39 4.32
CA ILE A 92 3.54 -1.25 5.68
C ILE A 92 4.65 -1.22 6.73
N LYS A 93 5.70 -2.03 6.59
CA LYS A 93 6.83 -2.02 7.53
C LYS A 93 7.72 -0.79 7.41
N GLU A 94 7.93 -0.32 6.19
CA GLU A 94 8.71 0.87 5.88
C GLU A 94 8.03 2.14 6.42
N TYR A 95 6.74 2.32 6.12
CA TYR A 95 6.02 3.55 6.47
C TYR A 95 5.31 3.50 7.83
N ARG A 96 5.08 2.31 8.40
CA ARG A 96 4.28 2.08 9.62
C ARG A 96 3.00 2.94 9.68
N PRO A 97 2.11 2.83 8.68
CA PRO A 97 1.00 3.76 8.53
C PRO A 97 0.02 3.67 9.71
N ARG A 98 -0.50 4.81 10.14
CA ARG A 98 -1.37 4.91 11.32
C ARG A 98 -2.61 4.03 11.23
N TYR A 99 -3.22 3.88 10.05
CA TYR A 99 -4.49 3.18 9.90
C TYR A 99 -4.38 1.67 9.60
N ASN A 100 -3.22 1.18 9.14
CA ASN A 100 -2.98 -0.27 8.98
C ASN A 100 -2.93 -0.99 10.33
N VAL A 101 -3.64 -2.11 10.48
CA VAL A 101 -3.62 -2.95 11.70
C VAL A 101 -2.68 -4.14 11.54
N SER A 102 -2.79 -4.85 10.43
CA SER A 102 -1.98 -6.03 10.11
C SER A 102 -0.59 -5.65 9.59
N PHE A 103 0.34 -6.62 9.56
CA PHE A 103 1.73 -6.45 9.11
C PHE A 103 2.58 -5.43 9.89
N ARG A 104 2.15 -5.09 11.11
CA ARG A 104 2.95 -4.30 12.07
C ARG A 104 3.99 -5.13 12.82
N ASP A 105 3.91 -6.45 12.75
CA ASP A 105 4.90 -7.34 13.36
C ASP A 105 6.19 -7.41 12.53
N ASP A 106 7.27 -7.87 13.17
CA ASP A 106 8.57 -7.99 12.51
C ASP A 106 8.68 -9.25 11.62
N LYS A 107 7.59 -9.99 11.35
CA LYS A 107 7.65 -11.26 10.61
C LYS A 107 7.89 -11.03 9.13
N ARG A 108 9.13 -11.23 8.67
CA ARG A 108 9.51 -11.07 7.26
C ARG A 108 9.11 -12.30 6.44
N PHE A 109 8.75 -12.07 5.18
CA PHE A 109 8.63 -13.14 4.20
C PHE A 109 9.98 -13.86 4.06
N LEU A 110 9.93 -15.15 3.76
CA LEU A 110 11.13 -15.93 3.50
C LEU A 110 11.75 -15.47 2.17
N LEU A 111 13.06 -15.28 2.20
CA LEU A 111 13.89 -15.07 1.03
C LEU A 111 14.48 -16.41 0.59
N VAL A 112 14.72 -16.54 -0.71
CA VAL A 112 15.48 -17.67 -1.26
C VAL A 112 16.91 -17.19 -1.50
N LYS A 113 17.86 -17.79 -0.78
CA LYS A 113 19.30 -17.61 -1.00
C LYS A 113 19.81 -18.72 -1.90
N ILE A 114 20.67 -18.37 -2.84
CA ILE A 114 21.46 -19.31 -3.63
C ILE A 114 22.88 -19.25 -3.10
N ASP A 115 23.44 -20.40 -2.73
CA ASP A 115 24.86 -20.49 -2.36
C ASP A 115 25.69 -20.82 -3.61
N LEU A 116 26.36 -19.80 -4.16
CA LEU A 116 27.20 -19.95 -5.35
C LEU A 116 28.59 -20.53 -5.04
N SER A 117 28.93 -20.74 -3.76
CA SER A 117 30.21 -21.33 -3.35
C SER A 117 30.21 -22.86 -3.36
N GLU A 118 29.02 -23.48 -3.37
CA GLU A 118 28.90 -24.93 -3.51
C GLU A 118 29.08 -25.35 -4.98
N GLU A 119 29.73 -26.50 -5.21
CA GLU A 119 29.90 -27.11 -6.56
C GLU A 119 28.56 -27.24 -7.31
N TRP A 120 27.49 -27.52 -6.56
CA TRP A 120 26.12 -27.56 -7.06
C TRP A 120 25.29 -26.54 -6.26
N PRO A 121 24.89 -25.40 -6.86
CA PRO A 121 24.18 -24.36 -6.14
C PRO A 121 22.88 -24.86 -5.50
N ARG A 122 22.75 -24.65 -4.20
CA ARG A 122 21.56 -25.06 -3.44
C ARG A 122 20.72 -23.84 -3.05
N PHE A 123 19.40 -24.04 -3.07
CA PHE A 123 18.45 -23.08 -2.53
C PHE A 123 18.32 -23.25 -1.02
N ARG A 124 18.45 -22.15 -0.28
CA ARG A 124 18.24 -22.11 1.17
C ARG A 124 17.25 -21.00 1.52
N LEU A 125 16.47 -21.20 2.57
CA LEU A 125 15.58 -20.16 3.09
C LEU A 125 16.34 -19.21 4.03
N ALA A 126 16.14 -17.92 3.84
CA ALA A 126 16.72 -16.86 4.67
C ALA A 126 15.65 -15.87 5.14
N ARG A 127 15.88 -15.21 6.29
CA ARG A 127 15.02 -14.13 6.80
C ARG A 127 15.61 -12.73 6.59
N PHE A 128 16.90 -12.66 6.30
CA PHE A 128 17.64 -11.42 6.11
C PHE A 128 18.38 -11.47 4.78
N LYS A 129 18.32 -10.37 4.03
CA LYS A 129 19.20 -10.17 2.88
C LYS A 129 20.59 -9.89 3.44
N LYS A 130 21.58 -10.67 3.00
CA LYS A 130 23.00 -10.36 3.15
C LYS A 130 23.52 -9.97 1.78
N ASP A 131 24.48 -9.06 1.74
CA ASP A 131 25.20 -8.72 0.51
C ASP A 131 26.42 -9.65 0.42
N ASP A 132 26.12 -10.96 0.32
CA ASP A 132 27.06 -12.07 0.24
C ASP A 132 26.88 -12.89 -1.04
#